data_AF-A0AAV7R4I5-F1
#
_entry.id   AF-A0AAV7R4I5-F1
#
_cell.length_a   1.000
_cell.length_b   1.000
_cell.length_c   1.000
_cell.angle_alpha   90.00
_cell.angle_beta   90.00
_cell.angle_gamma   90.00
#
_symmetry.space_group_name_H-M   'P 1'
#
loop_
_entity.id
_entity.type
_entity.pdbx_description
1 polymer ?
#
loop_
_entity_poly.entity_id
_entity_poly.type
_entity_poly.pdbx_seq_one_letter_code
_entity_poly.pdbx_strand_id
1 'polypeptide(L)'
;MACIYGPNERQEGFLLEAISQMLTTKDTDVLRRSDFNVVPDALMDRSVQRYGQTGAYSVGFRHWLQEVGLTDVWRTCNPTQREYTFFSASHQTYSRLDHFLVTPSPLHAITQTTIGVAALSDHAPTTLQFTVPARDGALGCGDSTPSFLVMQRCTRRQET
;
A
#
# COMPACT_ATOMS: atom_id res chain seq x y z
N MET A 1 -0.15 -2.23 14.24
CA MET A 1 -0.11 -1.92 12.80
C MET A 1 0.93 -0.84 12.57
N ALA A 2 2.04 -1.16 11.90
CA ALA A 2 3.11 -0.20 11.62
C ALA A 2 2.87 0.47 10.25
N CYS A 3 3.11 1.78 10.17
CA CYS A 3 3.25 2.47 8.89
C CYS A 3 4.73 2.73 8.64
N ILE A 4 5.21 2.33 7.47
CA ILE A 4 6.56 2.66 7.04
C ILE A 4 6.47 3.86 6.09
N TYR A 5 7.32 4.85 6.29
CA TYR A 5 7.45 6.02 5.42
C TYR A 5 8.79 5.96 4.70
N GLY A 6 8.76 5.94 3.38
CA GLY A 6 9.94 6.02 2.53
C GLY A 6 10.35 7.48 2.30
N PRO A 7 11.67 7.76 2.23
CA PRO A 7 12.14 9.12 1.98
C PRO A 7 11.78 9.59 0.56
N ASN A 8 11.63 10.91 0.41
CA ASN A 8 11.30 11.51 -0.89
C ASN A 8 12.49 11.49 -1.88
N GLU A 9 13.70 11.56 -1.34
CA GLU A 9 14.97 11.58 -2.08
C GLU A 9 15.94 10.57 -1.46
N ARG A 10 17.00 10.18 -2.19
CA ARG A 10 18.07 9.30 -1.68
C ARG A 10 17.53 8.01 -1.05
N GLN A 11 16.74 7.30 -1.83
CA GLN A 11 16.05 6.07 -1.42
C GLN A 11 16.96 4.83 -1.45
N GLU A 12 18.20 4.99 -1.94
CA GLU A 12 19.26 3.99 -1.94
C GLU A 12 19.68 3.68 -0.49
N GLY A 13 19.42 2.45 -0.04
CA GLY A 13 19.65 2.00 1.35
C GLY A 13 18.38 1.80 2.16
N PHE A 14 17.36 2.66 1.97
CA PHE A 14 16.10 2.56 2.71
C PHE A 14 15.40 1.21 2.49
N LEU A 15 15.35 0.70 1.26
CA LEU A 15 14.74 -0.60 1.00
C LEU A 15 15.49 -1.73 1.70
N LEU A 16 16.81 -1.68 1.77
CA LEU A 16 17.63 -2.71 2.45
C LEU A 16 17.37 -2.71 3.96
N GLU A 17 17.24 -1.53 4.56
CA GLU A 17 16.87 -1.40 5.97
C GLU A 17 15.44 -1.91 6.22
N ALA A 18 14.48 -1.53 5.36
CA ALA A 18 13.11 -1.99 5.43
C ALA A 18 13.01 -3.52 5.26
N ILE A 19 13.78 -4.10 4.32
CA ILE A 19 13.94 -5.56 4.15
C ILE A 19 14.38 -6.19 5.46
N SER A 20 15.48 -5.71 6.04
CA SER A 20 16.08 -6.29 7.25
C SER A 20 15.11 -6.25 8.43
N GLN A 21 14.43 -5.12 8.64
CA GLN A 21 13.40 -4.99 9.69
C GLN A 21 12.22 -5.94 9.45
N MET A 22 11.84 -6.17 8.20
CA MET A 22 10.67 -7.00 7.90
C MET A 22 10.96 -8.49 7.94
N LEU A 23 12.17 -8.93 7.57
CA LEU A 23 12.60 -10.32 7.72
C LEU A 23 12.83 -10.73 9.19
N THR A 24 13.12 -9.78 10.07
CA THR A 24 13.34 -10.03 11.50
C THR A 24 12.04 -10.15 12.30
N THR A 25 10.95 -9.53 11.83
CA THR A 25 9.62 -9.69 12.44
C THR A 25 8.96 -11.01 12.00
N LYS A 26 8.82 -11.97 12.92
CA LYS A 26 8.23 -13.31 12.69
C LYS A 26 6.68 -13.33 12.61
N ASP A 27 6.02 -12.20 12.45
CA ASP A 27 4.55 -12.18 12.37
C ASP A 27 4.10 -12.69 10.99
N THR A 28 3.26 -13.72 10.97
CA THR A 28 2.88 -14.49 9.77
C THR A 28 1.71 -13.89 8.98
N ASP A 29 0.91 -13.00 9.58
CA ASP A 29 -0.31 -12.45 8.97
C ASP A 29 -0.27 -10.92 8.92
N VAL A 30 0.69 -10.38 8.18
CA VAL A 30 0.95 -8.95 8.24
C VAL A 30 0.27 -8.19 7.12
N LEU A 31 -0.80 -7.49 7.49
CA LEU A 31 -1.30 -6.32 6.78
C LEU A 31 -0.48 -5.10 7.20
N ARG A 32 0.32 -4.57 6.26
CA ARG A 32 1.16 -3.37 6.44
C ARG A 32 0.66 -2.24 5.56
N ARG A 33 0.72 -1.04 6.14
CA ARG A 33 0.47 0.22 5.46
C ARG A 33 1.79 0.84 5.06
N SER A 34 1.94 1.28 3.82
CA SER A 34 3.17 1.94 3.40
C SER A 34 3.00 3.06 2.39
N ASP A 35 3.66 4.18 2.67
CA ASP A 35 3.93 5.27 1.74
C ASP A 35 5.43 5.28 1.49
N PHE A 36 5.88 4.47 0.54
CA PHE A 36 7.29 4.34 0.18
C PHE A 36 7.75 5.40 -0.81
N ASN A 37 6.87 6.33 -1.19
CA ASN A 37 7.08 7.27 -2.29
C ASN A 37 7.64 6.54 -3.54
N VAL A 38 7.06 5.37 -3.85
CA VAL A 38 7.47 4.50 -4.96
C VAL A 38 6.29 4.25 -5.89
N VAL A 39 6.59 4.15 -7.18
CA VAL A 39 5.63 3.76 -8.20
C VAL A 39 6.07 2.39 -8.74
N PRO A 40 5.45 1.28 -8.34
CA PRO A 40 5.91 -0.07 -8.72
C PRO A 40 5.88 -0.30 -10.23
N ASP A 41 4.81 0.13 -10.91
CA ASP A 41 4.65 0.04 -12.36
C ASP A 41 4.34 1.41 -12.95
N ALA A 42 5.29 2.02 -13.65
CA ALA A 42 5.11 3.35 -14.24
C ALA A 42 4.03 3.41 -15.34
N LEU A 43 3.68 2.29 -15.98
CA LEU A 43 2.62 2.25 -16.99
C LEU A 43 1.23 2.29 -16.35
N MET A 44 1.09 1.59 -15.22
CA MET A 44 -0.20 1.36 -14.55
C MET A 44 -0.45 2.31 -13.38
N ASP A 45 0.61 2.77 -12.71
CA ASP A 45 0.56 3.56 -11.47
C ASP A 45 0.88 5.05 -11.70
N ARG A 46 1.06 5.51 -12.96
CA ARG A 46 1.15 6.93 -13.33
C ARG A 46 0.12 7.31 -14.37
N SER A 47 -0.33 8.57 -14.35
CA SER A 47 -1.19 9.11 -15.41
C SER A 47 -0.45 9.26 -16.72
N VAL A 48 0.76 9.82 -16.67
CA VAL A 48 1.65 9.97 -17.83
C VAL A 48 2.50 8.70 -17.96
N GLN A 49 2.18 7.92 -18.99
CA GLN A 49 2.89 6.71 -19.31
C GLN A 49 4.23 7.04 -19.93
N ARG A 50 5.30 6.50 -19.37
CA ARG A 50 6.61 6.53 -19.98
C ARG A 50 7.09 5.10 -20.13
N TYR A 51 6.89 4.54 -21.32
CA TYR A 51 7.32 3.18 -21.64
C TYR A 51 8.81 3.02 -21.34
N GLY A 52 9.17 1.95 -20.62
CA GLY A 52 10.56 1.63 -20.28
C GLY A 52 11.20 2.49 -19.18
N GLN A 53 10.45 3.36 -18.50
CA GLN A 53 10.99 4.31 -17.50
C GLN A 53 10.66 3.92 -16.05
N THR A 54 10.56 2.62 -15.77
CA THR A 54 10.49 2.11 -14.40
C THR A 54 11.88 2.20 -13.79
N GLY A 55 12.09 3.17 -12.89
CA GLY A 55 13.39 3.42 -12.26
C GLY A 55 13.90 2.23 -11.45
N ALA A 56 15.21 2.18 -11.21
CA ALA A 56 15.86 1.11 -10.44
C ALA A 56 15.24 0.92 -9.05
N TYR A 57 14.80 1.99 -8.41
CA TYR A 57 14.09 1.93 -7.13
C TYR A 57 12.77 1.16 -7.21
N SER A 58 11.96 1.43 -8.24
CA SER A 58 10.70 0.71 -8.50
C SER A 58 10.94 -0.77 -8.82
N VAL A 59 12.02 -1.09 -9.54
CA VAL A 59 12.41 -2.48 -9.81
C VAL A 59 12.83 -3.18 -8.52
N GLY A 60 13.70 -2.55 -7.72
CA GLY A 60 14.16 -3.06 -6.43
C GLY A 60 13.00 -3.25 -5.44
N PHE A 61 12.03 -2.33 -5.44
CA PHE A 61 10.82 -2.44 -4.64
C PHE A 61 9.98 -3.67 -5.02
N ARG A 62 9.77 -3.93 -6.31
CA ARG A 62 9.03 -5.12 -6.76
C ARG A 62 9.78 -6.41 -6.42
N HIS A 63 11.10 -6.42 -6.61
CA HIS A 63 11.93 -7.55 -6.21
C HIS A 63 11.83 -7.82 -4.70
N TRP A 64 11.92 -6.75 -3.91
CA TRP A 64 11.76 -6.82 -2.47
C TRP A 64 10.42 -7.44 -2.07
N LEU A 65 9.30 -6.96 -2.63
CA LEU A 65 7.98 -7.52 -2.35
C LEU A 65 7.94 -9.03 -2.62
N GLN A 66 8.58 -9.50 -3.70
CA GLN A 66 8.68 -10.92 -4.02
C GLN A 66 9.53 -11.67 -2.99
N GLU A 67 10.68 -11.13 -2.56
CA GLU A 67 11.56 -11.76 -1.57
C GLU A 67 10.90 -11.93 -0.20
N VAL A 68 10.15 -10.92 0.26
CA VAL A 68 9.44 -11.00 1.55
C VAL A 68 8.06 -11.66 1.44
N GLY A 69 7.66 -12.08 0.25
CA GLY A 69 6.35 -12.69 0.01
C GLY A 69 5.19 -11.76 0.33
N LEU A 70 5.28 -10.48 -0.02
CA LEU A 70 4.20 -9.51 0.13
C LEU A 70 3.58 -9.15 -1.22
N THR A 71 2.28 -8.88 -1.19
CA THR A 71 1.49 -8.52 -2.36
C THR A 71 0.78 -7.19 -2.13
N ASP A 72 0.76 -6.33 -3.16
CA ASP A 72 -0.03 -5.10 -3.18
C ASP A 72 -1.51 -5.43 -3.40
N VAL A 73 -2.32 -5.23 -2.36
CA VAL A 73 -3.75 -5.58 -2.38
C VAL A 73 -4.50 -4.84 -3.46
N TRP A 74 -4.28 -3.52 -3.59
CA TRP A 74 -5.05 -2.72 -4.53
C TRP A 74 -4.79 -3.17 -5.97
N ARG A 75 -3.53 -3.48 -6.31
CA ARG A 75 -3.19 -3.94 -7.65
C ARG A 75 -3.70 -5.36 -7.93
N THR A 76 -3.73 -6.23 -6.93
CA THR A 76 -4.32 -7.58 -7.05
C THR A 76 -5.82 -7.53 -7.31
N CYS A 77 -6.56 -6.68 -6.59
CA CYS A 77 -7.99 -6.51 -6.80
C CYS A 77 -8.32 -5.75 -8.09
N ASN A 78 -7.43 -4.85 -8.54
CA ASN A 78 -7.66 -3.95 -9.66
C ASN A 78 -6.53 -4.03 -10.71
N PRO A 79 -6.35 -5.19 -11.38
CA PRO A 79 -5.20 -5.44 -12.24
C PRO A 79 -5.13 -4.49 -13.43
N THR A 80 -6.27 -4.06 -13.96
CA THR A 80 -6.35 -3.20 -15.16
C THR A 80 -6.78 -1.76 -14.87
N GLN A 81 -7.31 -1.48 -13.67
CA GLN A 81 -7.77 -0.14 -13.33
C GLN A 81 -6.59 0.79 -13.03
N ARG A 82 -6.83 2.09 -13.24
CA ARG A 82 -5.84 3.15 -13.05
C ARG A 82 -6.47 4.24 -12.19
N GLU A 83 -6.20 4.17 -10.90
CA GLU A 83 -6.54 5.20 -9.93
C GLU A 83 -5.28 5.58 -9.16
N TYR A 84 -5.27 6.78 -8.60
CA TYR A 84 -4.06 7.42 -8.09
C TYR A 84 -4.30 7.99 -6.72
N THR A 85 -3.26 7.95 -5.88
CA THR A 85 -3.36 8.46 -4.51
C THR A 85 -2.71 9.81 -4.35
N PHE A 86 -1.88 10.27 -5.29
CA PHE A 86 -1.13 11.52 -5.16
C PHE A 86 -1.12 12.31 -6.47
N PHE A 87 -1.20 13.64 -6.35
CA PHE A 87 -1.01 14.58 -7.45
C PHE A 87 0.26 15.42 -7.25
N SER A 88 1.19 15.34 -8.20
CA SER A 88 2.38 16.17 -8.23
C SER A 88 2.11 17.46 -9.01
N ALA A 89 2.05 18.59 -8.29
CA ALA A 89 1.88 19.90 -8.92
C ALA A 89 3.07 20.32 -9.80
N SER A 90 4.30 19.95 -9.43
CA SER A 90 5.51 20.29 -10.20
C SER A 90 5.56 19.56 -11.56
N HIS A 91 5.05 18.33 -11.60
CA HIS A 91 5.05 17.51 -12.80
C HIS A 91 3.70 17.48 -13.52
N GLN A 92 2.65 18.02 -12.89
CA GLN A 92 1.26 17.96 -13.37
C GLN A 92 0.84 16.51 -13.68
N THR A 93 1.21 15.58 -12.80
CA THR A 93 0.95 14.16 -12.97
C THR A 93 0.33 13.53 -11.73
N TYR A 94 -0.42 12.45 -11.94
CA TYR A 94 -0.95 11.62 -10.87
C TYR A 94 -0.11 10.35 -10.75
N SER A 95 0.11 9.92 -9.51
CA SER A 95 0.82 8.69 -9.18
C SER A 95 0.11 7.95 -8.05
N ARG A 96 0.23 6.62 -8.02
CA ARG A 96 -0.20 5.79 -6.89
C ARG A 96 1.02 5.45 -6.03
N LEU A 97 1.08 6.02 -4.83
CA LEU A 97 2.23 5.94 -3.91
C LEU A 97 1.90 5.20 -2.61
N ASP A 98 0.62 5.07 -2.29
CA ASP A 98 0.13 4.44 -1.08
C ASP A 98 -0.24 2.97 -1.34
N HIS A 99 0.32 2.08 -0.53
CA HIS A 99 0.17 0.64 -0.68
C HIS A 99 -0.33 -0.02 0.60
N PHE A 100 -1.34 -0.89 0.45
CA PHE A 100 -1.61 -1.94 1.43
C PHE A 100 -0.88 -3.20 0.98
N LEU A 101 0.06 -3.67 1.80
CA LEU A 101 0.87 -4.85 1.54
C LEU A 101 0.44 -5.96 2.49
N VAL A 102 0.19 -7.15 1.95
CA VAL A 102 -0.23 -8.32 2.72
C VAL A 102 0.56 -9.56 2.33
N THR A 103 0.71 -10.51 3.25
CA THR A 103 1.13 -11.86 2.89
C THR A 103 0.00 -12.56 2.10
N PRO A 104 0.29 -13.62 1.30
CA PRO A 104 -0.73 -14.32 0.52
C PRO A 104 -1.84 -14.95 1.36
N SER A 105 -1.52 -15.37 2.60
CA SER A 105 -2.46 -16.03 3.53
C SER A 105 -3.77 -15.25 3.71
N PRO A 106 -3.77 -13.97 4.14
CA PRO A 106 -4.99 -13.19 4.34
C PRO A 106 -5.67 -12.67 3.06
N LEU A 107 -5.17 -12.93 1.85
CA LEU A 107 -5.77 -12.37 0.62
C LEU A 107 -7.23 -12.79 0.43
N HIS A 108 -7.60 -14.01 0.83
CA HIS A 108 -8.97 -14.51 0.72
C HIS A 108 -9.96 -13.79 1.65
N ALA A 109 -9.47 -13.16 2.72
CA ALA A 109 -10.30 -12.42 3.66
C ALA A 109 -10.60 -11.00 3.16
N ILE A 110 -9.88 -10.51 2.15
CA ILE A 110 -10.06 -9.16 1.61
C ILE A 110 -11.30 -9.12 0.74
N THR A 111 -12.24 -8.24 1.09
CA THR A 111 -13.52 -8.11 0.38
C THR A 111 -13.50 -6.96 -0.61
N GLN A 112 -12.85 -5.85 -0.27
CA GLN A 112 -12.84 -4.65 -1.10
C GLN A 112 -11.64 -3.75 -0.81
N THR A 113 -11.16 -3.05 -1.82
CA THR A 113 -10.18 -1.96 -1.70
C THR A 113 -10.56 -0.80 -2.59
N THR A 114 -10.46 0.44 -2.10
CA THR A 114 -10.89 1.66 -2.81
C THR A 114 -9.90 2.79 -2.61
N ILE A 115 -9.81 3.68 -3.60
CA ILE A 115 -9.13 4.98 -3.48
C ILE A 115 -10.20 6.07 -3.50
N GLY A 116 -10.20 6.91 -2.48
CA GLY A 116 -11.17 7.99 -2.30
C GLY A 116 -10.71 9.30 -2.96
N VAL A 117 -11.36 10.40 -2.56
CA VAL A 117 -10.98 11.75 -3.00
C VAL A 117 -10.08 12.40 -1.96
N ALA A 118 -9.01 13.03 -2.43
CA ALA A 118 -8.05 13.78 -1.62
C ALA A 118 -8.66 15.10 -1.10
N ALA A 119 -9.52 15.03 -0.07
CA ALA A 119 -10.21 16.20 0.48
C ALA A 119 -9.47 16.87 1.65
N LEU A 120 -8.68 16.10 2.41
CA LEU A 120 -8.04 16.59 3.65
C LEU A 120 -6.50 16.55 3.61
N SER A 121 -5.92 15.94 2.58
CA SER A 121 -4.49 15.67 2.43
C SER A 121 -4.12 15.70 0.96
N ASP A 122 -2.83 15.87 0.66
CA ASP A 122 -2.27 15.72 -0.69
C ASP A 122 -2.27 14.27 -1.17
N HIS A 123 -2.50 13.33 -0.25
CA HIS A 123 -2.79 11.94 -0.55
C HIS A 123 -4.29 11.62 -0.39
N ALA A 124 -4.86 10.99 -1.41
CA ALA A 124 -6.19 10.41 -1.38
C ALA A 124 -6.23 9.25 -0.37
N PRO A 125 -7.33 9.12 0.40
CA PRO A 125 -7.45 8.02 1.33
C PRO A 125 -7.63 6.69 0.58
N THR A 126 -6.91 5.65 1.01
CA THR A 126 -7.10 4.28 0.52
C THR A 126 -7.79 3.46 1.61
N THR A 127 -8.85 2.73 1.27
CA THR A 127 -9.58 1.90 2.23
C THR A 127 -9.44 0.44 1.87
N LEU A 128 -9.20 -0.42 2.87
CA LEU A 128 -9.21 -1.87 2.76
C LEU A 128 -10.31 -2.44 3.64
N GLN A 129 -11.16 -3.29 3.09
CA GLN A 129 -12.16 -4.06 3.81
C GLN A 129 -11.77 -5.54 3.82
N PHE A 130 -11.93 -6.18 4.97
CA PHE A 130 -11.63 -7.59 5.16
C PHE A 130 -12.56 -8.23 6.19
N THR A 131 -12.73 -9.54 6.08
CA THR A 131 -13.53 -10.35 6.98
C THR A 131 -12.65 -10.94 8.07
N VAL A 132 -13.03 -10.78 9.33
CA VAL A 132 -12.36 -11.46 10.44
C VAL A 132 -13.15 -12.74 10.75
N PRO A 133 -12.55 -13.94 10.65
CA PRO A 133 -13.24 -15.16 11.03
C PRO A 133 -13.59 -15.11 12.53
N ALA A 134 -14.79 -15.59 12.87
CA ALA A 134 -15.23 -15.67 14.26
C ALA A 134 -14.25 -16.56 15.04
N ARG A 135 -13.84 -16.12 16.23
CA ARG A 135 -12.99 -16.94 17.10
C ARG A 135 -13.79 -18.15 17.58
N ASP A 136 -13.24 -19.35 17.40
CA ASP A 136 -13.81 -20.59 17.93
C ASP A 136 -14.01 -20.45 19.46
N GLY A 137 -15.26 -20.28 19.88
CA GLY A 137 -15.62 -20.07 21.28
C GLY A 137 -16.90 -19.26 21.51
N ALA A 138 -17.40 -18.51 20.52
CA ALA A 138 -18.72 -17.89 20.62
C ALA A 138 -19.81 -18.84 20.09
N LEU A 139 -20.55 -19.48 21.00
CA LEU A 139 -21.83 -20.11 20.71
C LEU A 139 -22.82 -19.02 20.27
N GLY A 140 -22.90 -18.76 18.97
CA GLY A 140 -23.80 -17.80 18.34
C GLY A 140 -23.60 -17.81 16.83
N CYS A 141 -24.69 -17.65 16.06
CA CYS A 141 -24.73 -17.72 14.60
C CYS A 141 -23.48 -17.16 13.88
N GLY A 142 -22.99 -17.90 12.89
CA GLY A 142 -21.73 -17.68 12.17
C GLY A 142 -21.69 -16.43 11.27
N ASP A 143 -21.96 -15.26 11.83
CA ASP A 143 -21.86 -13.98 11.15
C ASP A 143 -20.43 -13.46 11.25
N SER A 144 -19.69 -13.59 10.16
CA SER A 144 -18.37 -12.99 10.03
C SER A 144 -18.50 -11.48 9.91
N THR A 145 -17.88 -10.71 10.81
CA THR A 145 -18.02 -9.25 10.83
C THR A 145 -17.06 -8.57 9.84
N PRO A 146 -17.56 -7.71 8.92
CA PRO A 146 -16.69 -6.93 8.05
C PRO A 146 -15.92 -5.87 8.87
N SER A 147 -14.62 -5.85 8.71
CA SER A 147 -13.70 -4.88 9.30
C SER A 147 -13.09 -4.01 8.20
N PHE A 148 -12.76 -2.76 8.53
CA PHE A 148 -12.17 -1.81 7.57
C PHE A 148 -10.95 -1.11 8.13
N LEU A 149 -10.03 -0.79 7.25
CA LEU A 149 -8.82 -0.05 7.53
C LEU A 149 -8.69 1.09 6.53
N VAL A 150 -8.49 2.31 7.04
CA VAL A 150 -8.32 3.51 6.22
C VAL A 150 -6.87 3.99 6.33
N MET A 151 -6.26 4.23 5.18
CA MET A 151 -4.95 4.84 5.02
C MET A 151 -5.15 6.27 4.53
N GLN A 152 -4.81 7.24 5.35
CA GLN A 152 -4.75 8.64 4.94
C GLN A 152 -3.50 9.27 5.54
N ARG A 153 -2.69 9.92 4.72
CA ARG A 153 -1.54 10.68 5.20
C ARG A 153 -2.06 11.83 6.05
N CYS A 154 -1.82 11.78 7.35
CA CYS A 154 -2.15 12.87 8.26
C CYS A 154 -1.11 13.97 8.06
N THR A 155 -1.48 15.03 7.36
CA THR A 155 -0.70 16.26 7.31
C THR A 155 -0.79 16.88 8.71
N ARG A 156 0.24 16.71 9.56
CA ARG A 156 0.41 17.69 10.65
C ARG A 156 0.58 19.02 9.95
N ARG A 157 -0.32 19.97 10.19
CA ARG A 157 -0.03 21.39 9.97
C ARG A 157 1.29 21.65 10.68
N GLN A 158 2.37 21.84 9.93
CA GLN A 158 3.48 22.61 10.47
C GLN A 158 2.93 24.04 10.53
N GLU A 159 2.49 24.43 11.71
CA GLU A 159 2.28 25.84 12.00
C GLU A 159 3.61 26.54 11.79
N THR A 160 3.52 27.66 11.07
CA THR A 160 4.57 28.52 10.53
C THR A 160 5.62 28.94 11.53
#